data_AF-A0A183PG53-F1
#
_entry.id   AF-A0A183PG53-F1
#
_cell.length_a   1.000
_cell.length_b   1.000
_cell.length_c   1.000
_cell.angle_alpha   90.00
_cell.angle_beta   90.00
_cell.angle_gamma   90.00
#
_symmetry.space_group_name_H-M   'P 1'
#
loop_
_entity.id
_entity.type
_entity.pdbx_description
1 polymer ?
#
loop_
_entity_poly.entity_id
_entity_poly.type
_entity_poly.pdbx_seq_one_letter_code
_entity_poly.pdbx_strand_id
1 'polypeptide(L)'
;MYIFSTIAAIILVLTALDLNIKIWQLITQKYEYFKDWNNYLEFLLNALAMTYSALTIKNHLNHHYIELGVVVMFLAWFNFLLQMMSSSVFM
;
A
#
# COMPACT_ATOMS: atom_id res chain seq x y z
N MET A 1 -10.10 -20.67 5.96
CA MET A 1 -10.79 -19.73 5.05
C MET A 1 -11.19 -18.42 5.74
N TYR A 2 -11.79 -18.45 6.95
CA TYR A 2 -12.14 -17.23 7.70
C TYR A 2 -10.94 -16.34 8.07
N ILE A 3 -9.84 -16.92 8.56
CA ILE A 3 -8.66 -16.16 9.01
C ILE A 3 -8.07 -15.28 7.89
N PHE A 4 -7.95 -15.82 6.68
CA PHE A 4 -7.44 -15.08 5.52
C PHE A 4 -8.36 -13.92 5.11
N SER A 5 -9.68 -14.14 5.16
CA SER A 5 -10.68 -13.09 4.89
C SER A 5 -10.65 -11.98 5.94
N THR A 6 -10.52 -12.34 7.23
CA THR A 6 -10.39 -11.36 8.32
C THR A 6 -9.11 -10.53 8.20
N ILE A 7 -7.98 -11.15 7.86
CA ILE A 7 -6.71 -10.44 7.63
C ILE A 7 -6.84 -9.49 6.43
N ALA A 8 -7.43 -9.93 5.32
CA ALA A 8 -7.65 -9.08 4.15
C ALA A 8 -8.56 -7.89 4.47
N ALA A 9 -9.61 -8.07 5.28
CA ALA A 9 -10.47 -6.99 5.73
C ALA A 9 -9.71 -5.97 6.59
N ILE A 10 -8.84 -6.43 7.50
CA ILE A 10 -7.99 -5.53 8.31
C ILE A 10 -7.05 -4.73 7.41
N ILE A 11 -6.38 -5.38 6.44
CA ILE A 11 -5.50 -4.72 5.48
C ILE A 11 -6.29 -3.68 4.68
N LEU A 12 -7.52 -3.99 4.26
CA LEU A 12 -8.36 -3.06 3.50
C LEU A 12 -8.72 -1.81 4.32
N VAL A 13 -9.09 -1.99 5.60
CA VAL A 13 -9.40 -0.86 6.49
C VAL A 13 -8.16 0.00 6.74
N LEU A 14 -7.01 -0.61 7.03
CA LEU A 14 -5.76 0.12 7.26
C LEU A 14 -5.31 0.89 6.02
N THR A 15 -5.33 0.25 4.85
CA THR A 15 -4.96 0.90 3.58
C THR A 15 -5.92 2.02 3.21
N ALA A 16 -7.23 1.87 3.48
CA ALA A 16 -8.20 2.94 3.27
C ALA A 16 -7.96 4.15 4.18
N LEU A 17 -7.59 3.93 5.45
CA LEU A 17 -7.23 5.02 6.37
C LEU A 17 -5.95 5.75 5.89
N ASP A 18 -4.92 5.00 5.49
CA ASP A 18 -3.67 5.57 5.00
C ASP A 18 -3.88 6.37 3.69
N LEU A 19 -4.77 5.89 2.81
CA LEU A 19 -5.12 6.58 1.57
C LEU A 19 -5.82 7.93 1.83
N ASN A 20 -6.66 8.04 2.87
CA ASN A 20 -7.27 9.32 3.25
C ASN A 20 -6.22 10.34 3.69
N ILE A 21 -5.21 9.91 4.46
CA ILE A 21 -4.10 10.77 4.88
C ILE A 21 -3.31 11.25 3.65
N LYS A 22 -3.02 10.34 2.71
CA LYS A 22 -2.30 10.68 1.47
C LYS A 22 -3.09 11.59 0.53
N ILE A 23 -4.40 11.40 0.41
CA ILE A 23 -5.28 12.33 -0.34
C ILE A 23 -5.21 13.73 0.28
N TRP A 24 -5.23 13.82 1.61
CA TRP A 24 -5.09 15.10 2.29
C TRP A 24 -3.73 15.76 2.04
N GLN A 25 -2.64 14.98 2.08
CA GLN A 25 -1.29 15.45 1.73
C GLN A 25 -1.20 15.90 0.28
N LEU A 26 -1.79 15.16 -0.65
CA LEU A 26 -1.85 15.50 -2.08
C LEU A 26 -2.62 16.79 -2.33
N ILE A 27 -3.74 17.03 -1.64
CA ILE A 27 -4.49 18.29 -1.73
C ILE A 27 -3.66 19.47 -1.20
N THR A 28 -2.90 19.24 -0.12
CA THR A 28 -2.11 20.28 0.55
C THR A 28 -0.84 20.64 -0.24
N GLN A 29 -0.10 19.64 -0.71
CA GLN A 29 1.22 19.79 -1.35
C GLN A 29 1.16 19.78 -2.89
N LYS A 30 0.02 19.40 -3.49
CA LYS A 30 -0.26 19.38 -4.93
C LYS A 30 0.88 18.75 -5.77
N TYR A 31 1.74 19.59 -6.34
CA TYR A 31 2.83 19.19 -7.23
C TYR A 31 4.12 18.80 -6.50
N GLU A 32 4.37 19.33 -5.31
CA GLU A 32 5.55 18.94 -4.52
C GLU A 32 5.43 17.51 -3.99
N TYR A 33 4.20 17.05 -3.74
CA TYR A 33 3.93 15.67 -3.34
C TYR A 33 4.48 14.65 -4.34
N PHE A 34 4.33 14.91 -5.65
CA PHE A 34 4.81 14.05 -6.72
C PHE A 34 6.29 14.24 -7.06
N LYS A 35 6.93 15.29 -6.53
CA LYS A 35 8.36 15.49 -6.70
C LYS A 35 9.16 14.47 -5.89
N ASP A 36 8.56 13.96 -4.81
CA ASP A 36 9.16 12.92 -3.98
C ASP A 36 8.81 11.52 -4.52
N TRP A 37 9.83 10.80 -4.97
CA TRP A 37 9.68 9.46 -5.52
C TRP A 37 9.11 8.47 -4.48
N ASN A 38 9.42 8.70 -3.20
CA ASN A 38 8.93 7.85 -2.12
C ASN A 38 7.40 7.97 -1.94
N ASN A 39 6.84 9.18 -2.05
CA ASN A 39 5.40 9.42 -1.94
C ASN A 39 4.62 8.77 -3.09
N TYR A 40 5.22 8.71 -4.28
CA TYR A 40 4.64 8.03 -5.44
C TYR A 40 4.58 6.52 -5.24
N LEU A 41 5.68 5.91 -4.80
CA LEU A 41 5.76 4.47 -4.47
C LEU A 41 4.75 4.10 -3.39
N GLU A 42 4.62 4.92 -2.36
CA GLU A 42 3.67 4.76 -1.28
C GLU A 42 2.20 4.83 -1.71
N PHE A 43 1.90 5.71 -2.67
CA PHE A 43 0.56 5.81 -3.24
C PHE A 43 0.22 4.60 -4.11
N LEU A 44 1.18 4.16 -4.94
CA LEU A 44 1.08 2.95 -5.75
C LEU A 44 0.86 1.71 -4.87
N LEU A 45 1.59 1.63 -3.75
CA LEU A 45 1.48 0.54 -2.79
C LEU A 45 0.06 0.40 -2.24
N ASN A 46 -0.54 1.53 -1.83
CA ASN A 46 -1.89 1.56 -1.30
C ASN A 46 -2.92 1.12 -2.34
N ALA A 47 -2.79 1.58 -3.58
CA ALA A 47 -3.68 1.17 -4.66
C ALA A 47 -3.61 -0.35 -4.92
N LEU A 48 -2.41 -0.92 -4.94
CA LEU A 48 -2.19 -2.35 -5.13
C LEU A 48 -2.70 -3.18 -3.94
N ALA A 49 -2.43 -2.75 -2.70
CA ALA A 49 -2.86 -3.43 -1.50
C ALA A 49 -4.39 -3.39 -1.33
N MET A 50 -5.03 -2.27 -1.68
CA MET A 50 -6.49 -2.15 -1.69
C MET A 50 -7.13 -3.04 -2.75
N THR A 51 -6.54 -3.10 -3.95
CA THR A 51 -7.01 -3.98 -5.03
C THR A 51 -6.92 -5.46 -4.60
N TYR A 52 -5.78 -5.87 -4.07
CA TYR A 52 -5.56 -7.24 -3.59
C TYR A 52 -6.52 -7.63 -2.45
N SER A 53 -6.69 -6.76 -1.45
CA SER A 53 -7.57 -7.03 -0.31
C SER A 53 -9.05 -7.09 -0.69
N ALA A 54 -9.52 -6.17 -1.56
CA ALA A 54 -10.90 -6.16 -2.04
C ALA A 54 -11.24 -7.43 -2.85
N LEU A 55 -10.29 -7.90 -3.68
CA LEU A 55 -10.45 -9.11 -4.47
C LEU A 55 -10.39 -10.38 -3.61
N THR A 56 -9.57 -10.39 -2.56
CA THR A 56 -9.50 -11.47 -1.57
C THR A 56 -10.83 -11.63 -0.83
N ILE A 57 -11.49 -10.51 -0.46
CA ILE A 57 -12.83 -10.52 0.15
C ILE A 57 -13.88 -11.04 -0.83
N LYS A 58 -13.76 -10.72 -2.12
CA LYS A 58 -14.65 -11.22 -3.18
C LYS A 58 -14.39 -12.69 -3.56
N ASN A 59 -13.48 -13.39 -2.85
CA ASN A 59 -13.12 -14.81 -3.07
C ASN A 59 -12.66 -15.14 -4.51
N HIS A 60 -12.20 -14.16 -5.28
CA HIS A 60 -11.63 -14.41 -6.61
C HIS A 60 -10.13 -14.77 -6.48
N LEU A 61 -9.84 -15.99 -6.03
CA LEU A 61 -8.47 -16.50 -5.88
C LEU A 61 -8.04 -17.32 -7.13
N ASN A 62 -7.80 -16.63 -8.24
CA ASN A 62 -7.09 -17.18 -9.42
C ASN A 62 -5.55 -17.00 -9.30
N HIS A 63 -4.78 -17.73 -10.12
CA HIS A 63 -3.31 -17.72 -10.14
C HIS A 63 -2.69 -16.31 -10.23
N HIS A 64 -3.21 -15.44 -11.10
CA HIS A 64 -2.73 -14.05 -11.25
C HIS A 64 -2.86 -13.20 -9.97
N TYR A 65 -3.72 -13.58 -9.03
CA TYR A 65 -3.88 -12.82 -7.79
C TYR A 65 -2.86 -13.19 -6.72
N ILE A 66 -2.35 -14.42 -6.76
CA ILE A 66 -1.22 -14.82 -5.90
C ILE A 66 0.01 -14.00 -6.29
N GLU A 67 0.23 -13.79 -7.59
CA GLU A 67 1.31 -12.93 -8.11
C GLU A 67 1.15 -11.48 -7.64
N LEU A 68 -0.06 -10.90 -7.73
CA LEU A 68 -0.34 -9.56 -7.20
C LEU A 68 -0.05 -9.45 -5.69
N GLY A 69 -0.41 -10.46 -4.89
CA GLY A 69 -0.10 -10.50 -3.47
C GLY A 69 1.39 -10.49 -3.18
N VAL A 70 2.18 -11.26 -3.94
CA VAL A 70 3.65 -11.29 -3.83
C VAL A 70 4.26 -9.94 -4.20
N VAL A 71 3.77 -9.29 -5.27
CA VAL A 71 4.23 -7.96 -5.68
C VAL A 71 3.91 -6.90 -4.62
N VAL A 72 2.69 -6.90 -4.06
CA VAL A 72 2.30 -6.01 -2.95
C VAL A 72 3.21 -6.22 -1.75
N MET A 73 3.45 -7.48 -1.36
CA MET A 73 4.30 -7.80 -0.23
C MET A 73 5.74 -7.32 -0.47
N PHE A 74 6.31 -7.60 -1.65
CA PHE A 74 7.66 -7.16 -2.02
C PHE A 74 7.80 -5.64 -1.97
N LEU A 75 6.86 -4.91 -2.60
CA LEU A 75 6.88 -3.46 -2.60
C LEU A 75 6.71 -2.89 -1.18
N ALA A 76 5.94 -3.54 -0.30
CA ALA A 76 5.72 -3.06 1.06
C ALA A 76 7.01 -3.14 1.88
N TRP A 77 7.73 -4.26 1.75
CA TRP A 77 9.06 -4.42 2.34
C TRP A 77 10.09 -3.47 1.73
N PHE A 78 10.04 -3.24 0.42
CA PHE A 78 10.91 -2.27 -0.24
C PHE A 78 10.64 -0.84 0.25
N ASN A 79 9.37 -0.45 0.40
CA ASN A 79 8.99 0.86 0.93
C ASN A 79 9.45 1.04 2.38
N PHE A 80 9.34 0.00 3.21
CA PHE A 80 9.85 0.01 4.57
C PHE A 80 11.37 0.24 4.63
N LEU A 81 12.14 -0.39 3.73
CA LEU A 81 13.59 -0.16 3.62
C LEU A 81 13.92 1.28 3.21
N LEU A 82 13.16 1.86 2.28
CA LEU A 82 13.33 3.26 1.87
C LEU A 82 13.06 4.24 3.01
N GLN A 83 12.02 4.00 3.81
CA GLN A 83 11.73 4.80 5.00
C GLN A 83 12.87 4.75 6.03
N MET A 84 13.47 3.57 6.27
CA MET A 84 14.63 3.43 7.16
C MET A 84 15.87 4.16 6.62
N MET A 85 16.11 4.14 5.31
CA MET A 85 17.21 4.91 4.72
C MET A 85 16.98 6.42 4.85
N SER A 86 15.76 6.89 4.63
CA SER A 86 15.41 8.31 4.79
C SER A 86 15.61 8.79 6.24
N SER A 87 15.28 7.95 7.23
CA SER A 87 15.49 8.29 8.65
C SER A 87 16.96 8.31 9.07
N SER A 88 17.86 7.64 8.31
CA SER A 88 19.30 7.60 8.61
C SER A 88 20.07 8.86 8.18
N VAL A 89 19.45 9.76 7.43
CA VAL A 89 20.04 11.05 7.02
C VAL A 89 19.82 12.15 8.09
N PHE A 90 19.00 11.87 9.11
CA PHE A 90 18.71 12.80 10.21
C PHE A 90 19.45 12.47 11.52
N MET A 91 20.42 11.55 11.50
CA MET A 91 21.32 11.23 12.61
C MET A 91 22.76 11.60 12.25
#